data_AF-A0A2W4LKJ7-F1
#
_entry.id   AF-A0A2W4LKJ7-F1
#
_cell.length_a   1.000
_cell.length_b   1.000
_cell.length_c   1.000
_cell.angle_alpha   90.00
_cell.angle_beta   90.00
_cell.angle_gamma   90.00
#
_symmetry.space_group_name_H-M   'P 1'
#
loop_
_entity.id
_entity.type
_entity.pdbx_description
1 polymer ?
#
loop_
_entity_poly.entity_id
_entity_poly.type
_entity_poly.pdbx_seq_one_letter_code
_entity_poly.pdbx_strand_id
1 'polypeptide(L)'
;MREEGFDIGVHGWDVAGWCRHAAGADMEWTAAQWHLAWGRFSDLFGEMPHVHGAPGWRMNRHAWRLEQRLGLRYASDTRGTHPFLPVYEGELLGVPQLPTTLPTFAELLRQPGARPDDAVGRLLELVRYGPATGQVFSLSAEREGLAWLPYLERLLEGWRALGCELVSLRQLCESLDHAKLPRCLVGDGTVPGREAPMALQGKPYLDGAAERVMLPDRRARLRPASGYTLPRRVDEPYRPRPFASLARTDSDPG
;
A
#
# COMPACT_ATOMS: atom_id res chain seq x y z
N MET A 1 10.28 -13.69 15.17
CA MET A 1 9.83 -12.96 13.95
C MET A 1 10.79 -13.09 12.77
N ARG A 2 11.94 -12.38 12.70
CA ARG A 2 12.87 -12.53 11.55
C ARG A 2 13.47 -13.93 11.44
N GLU A 3 13.85 -14.51 12.57
CA GLU A 3 14.37 -15.89 12.66
C GLU A 3 13.32 -16.94 12.25
N GLU A 4 12.04 -16.59 12.34
CA GLU A 4 10.92 -17.43 11.90
C GLU A 4 10.47 -17.13 10.46
N GLY A 5 11.18 -16.25 9.75
CA GLY A 5 10.89 -15.91 8.35
C GLY A 5 9.79 -14.85 8.14
N PHE A 6 9.30 -14.21 9.20
CA PHE A 6 8.31 -13.13 9.08
C PHE A 6 8.97 -11.79 8.73
N ASP A 7 8.27 -11.01 7.90
CA ASP A 7 8.70 -9.65 7.62
C ASP A 7 8.38 -8.71 8.78
N ILE A 8 9.21 -7.69 8.96
CA ILE A 8 8.99 -6.65 9.96
C ILE A 8 8.99 -5.31 9.23
N GLY A 9 7.87 -4.60 9.33
CA GLY A 9 7.66 -3.31 8.69
C GLY A 9 7.16 -2.24 9.65
N VAL A 10 6.74 -1.12 9.06
CA VAL A 10 6.17 0.00 9.80
C VAL A 10 4.64 0.00 9.67
N HIS A 11 3.96 0.16 10.80
CA HIS A 11 2.51 0.31 10.90
C HIS A 11 2.13 1.65 11.58
N GLY A 12 2.74 2.74 11.12
CA GLY A 12 2.56 4.08 11.67
C GLY A 12 3.27 4.33 13.02
N TRP A 13 3.41 5.61 13.37
CA TRP A 13 3.93 6.06 14.67
C TRP A 13 2.81 6.15 15.71
N ASP A 14 1.77 6.93 15.40
CA ASP A 14 0.52 7.00 16.15
C ASP A 14 -0.60 6.46 15.27
N VAL A 15 -0.98 5.19 15.49
CA VAL A 15 -2.03 4.48 14.74
C VAL A 15 -3.36 5.25 14.79
N ALA A 16 -3.73 5.78 15.95
CA ALA A 16 -5.01 6.45 16.14
C ALA A 16 -5.01 7.83 15.46
N GLY A 17 -3.92 8.60 15.63
CA GLY A 17 -3.69 9.86 14.93
C GLY A 17 -3.67 9.68 13.41
N TRP A 18 -2.97 8.67 12.93
CA TRP A 18 -2.95 8.31 11.51
C TRP A 18 -4.34 8.04 10.96
N CYS A 19 -5.11 7.17 11.63
CA CYS A 19 -6.45 6.83 11.16
C CYS A 19 -7.37 8.05 11.04
N ARG A 20 -7.28 9.00 11.99
CA ARG A 20 -8.08 10.23 12.02
C ARG A 20 -7.66 11.24 10.95
N HIS A 21 -6.37 11.47 10.76
CA HIS A 21 -5.89 12.66 10.05
C HIS A 21 -5.30 12.37 8.67
N ALA A 22 -4.78 11.17 8.41
CA ALA A 22 -3.92 10.91 7.25
C ALA A 22 -4.57 11.31 5.91
N ALA A 23 -5.84 10.96 5.65
CA ALA A 23 -6.45 11.22 4.34
C ALA A 23 -6.52 12.71 3.96
N GLY A 24 -6.63 13.61 4.94
CA GLY A 24 -6.68 15.07 4.72
C GLY A 24 -5.36 15.77 5.00
N ALA A 25 -4.33 15.04 5.43
CA ALA A 25 -3.07 15.63 5.86
C ALA A 25 -2.21 16.12 4.68
N ASP A 26 -1.47 17.19 4.92
CA ASP A 26 -0.51 17.73 3.97
C ASP A 26 0.83 16.96 4.00
N MET A 27 1.78 17.42 3.20
CA MET A 27 3.10 16.82 3.10
C MET A 27 3.88 16.90 4.42
N GLU A 28 3.78 18.01 5.14
CA GLU A 28 4.59 18.28 6.33
C GLU A 28 4.20 17.33 7.45
N TRP A 29 2.89 17.26 7.75
CA TRP A 29 2.38 16.35 8.76
C TRP A 29 2.67 14.89 8.40
N THR A 30 2.44 14.52 7.13
CA THR A 30 2.66 13.14 6.67
C THR A 30 4.13 12.76 6.80
N ALA A 31 5.04 13.62 6.35
CA ALA A 31 6.48 13.36 6.45
C ALA A 31 6.95 13.29 7.92
N ALA A 32 6.39 14.10 8.81
CA ALA A 32 6.72 14.05 10.24
C ALA A 32 6.35 12.69 10.86
N GLN A 33 5.14 12.17 10.59
CA GLN A 33 4.72 10.85 11.08
C GLN A 33 5.61 9.73 10.53
N TRP A 34 5.95 9.80 9.25
CA TRP A 34 6.87 8.84 8.62
C TRP A 34 8.26 8.92 9.25
N HIS A 35 8.80 10.11 9.47
CA HIS A 35 10.11 10.27 10.08
C HIS A 35 10.17 9.69 11.50
N LEU A 36 9.13 9.91 12.31
CA LEU A 36 9.03 9.32 13.65
C LEU A 36 8.99 7.79 13.59
N ALA A 37 8.14 7.23 12.73
CA ALA A 37 7.98 5.78 12.63
C ALA A 37 9.24 5.10 12.06
N TRP A 38 9.84 5.64 10.99
CA TRP A 38 11.06 5.13 10.38
C TRP A 38 12.27 5.30 11.29
N GLY A 39 12.42 6.46 11.92
CA GLY A 39 13.50 6.72 12.88
C GLY A 39 13.46 5.69 13.99
N ARG A 40 12.28 5.49 14.59
CA ARG A 40 12.11 4.49 15.65
C ARG A 40 12.38 3.07 15.17
N PHE A 41 11.95 2.72 13.96
CA PHE A 41 12.26 1.41 13.37
C PHE A 41 13.77 1.22 13.21
N SER A 42 14.45 2.21 12.63
CA SER A 42 15.90 2.18 12.41
C SER A 42 16.67 2.08 13.72
N ASP A 43 16.25 2.79 14.77
CA ASP A 43 16.87 2.71 16.10
C ASP A 43 16.73 1.31 16.72
N LEU A 44 15.60 0.63 16.48
CA LEU A 44 15.32 -0.68 17.05
C LEU A 44 15.99 -1.83 16.27
N PHE A 45 16.05 -1.73 14.95
CA PHE A 45 16.49 -2.83 14.08
C PHE A 45 17.84 -2.60 13.40
N GLY A 46 18.41 -1.39 13.50
CA GLY A 46 19.69 -1.05 12.87
C GLY A 46 19.64 -0.94 11.34
N GLU A 47 18.45 -0.94 10.74
CA GLU A 47 18.23 -0.83 9.30
C GLU A 47 16.92 -0.12 8.97
N MET A 48 16.77 0.29 7.71
CA MET A 48 15.53 0.91 7.23
C MET A 48 14.46 -0.15 6.95
N PRO A 49 13.17 0.13 7.23
CA PRO A 49 12.10 -0.81 6.94
C PRO A 49 11.93 -0.99 5.42
N HIS A 50 11.46 -2.17 5.02
CA HIS A 50 11.27 -2.53 3.60
C HIS A 50 9.80 -2.68 3.20
N VAL A 51 8.90 -2.74 4.17
CA VAL A 51 7.47 -2.87 3.99
C VAL A 51 6.71 -1.91 4.90
N HIS A 52 5.61 -1.38 4.37
CA HIS A 52 4.66 -0.57 5.09
C HIS A 52 3.27 -1.22 5.06
N GLY A 53 2.53 -1.05 6.15
CA GLY A 53 1.10 -1.35 6.22
C GLY A 53 0.42 -0.16 6.88
N ALA A 54 -0.45 0.54 6.16
CA ALA A 54 -1.04 1.78 6.64
C ALA A 54 -2.11 1.49 7.69
N PRO A 55 -2.06 2.15 8.86
CA PRO A 55 -3.13 2.04 9.85
C PRO A 55 -4.50 2.34 9.26
N GLY A 56 -5.40 1.37 9.37
CA GLY A 56 -6.75 1.44 8.82
C GLY A 56 -6.82 1.58 7.29
N TRP A 57 -5.73 1.25 6.57
CA TRP A 57 -5.57 1.49 5.13
C TRP A 57 -5.82 2.95 4.75
N ARG A 58 -5.50 3.89 5.66
CA ARG A 58 -5.66 5.32 5.43
C ARG A 58 -4.42 5.86 4.75
N MET A 59 -4.58 6.41 3.56
CA MET A 59 -3.47 6.92 2.76
C MET A 59 -3.77 8.32 2.23
N ASN A 60 -2.75 8.98 1.71
CA ASN A 60 -2.86 10.23 0.98
C ASN A 60 -1.77 10.28 -0.10
N ARG A 61 -1.86 11.27 -1.01
CA ARG A 61 -0.88 11.45 -2.10
C ARG A 61 0.58 11.56 -1.62
N HIS A 62 0.80 12.07 -0.41
CA HIS A 62 2.13 12.28 0.15
C HIS A 62 2.71 10.97 0.68
N ALA A 63 1.91 10.14 1.35
CA ALA A 63 2.30 8.83 1.85
C ALA A 63 2.71 7.91 0.69
N TRP A 64 1.91 7.85 -0.38
CA TRP A 64 2.26 7.10 -1.60
C TRP A 64 3.63 7.48 -2.18
N ARG A 65 3.92 8.79 -2.25
CA ARG A 65 5.21 9.28 -2.75
C ARG A 65 6.35 9.00 -1.78
N LEU A 66 6.09 8.99 -0.48
CA LEU A 66 7.10 8.69 0.55
C LEU A 66 7.53 7.23 0.50
N GLU A 67 6.61 6.28 0.25
CA GLU A 67 6.95 4.87 0.03
C GLU A 67 8.05 4.72 -1.03
N GLN A 68 7.86 5.37 -2.19
CA GLN A 68 8.82 5.35 -3.29
C GLN A 68 10.13 6.06 -2.93
N ARG A 69 10.05 7.25 -2.32
CA ARG A 69 11.25 8.04 -1.95
C ARG A 69 12.13 7.32 -0.92
N LEU A 70 11.51 6.56 -0.03
CA LEU A 70 12.19 5.82 1.03
C LEU A 70 12.60 4.41 0.58
N GLY A 71 12.32 4.03 -0.67
CA GLY A 71 12.79 2.78 -1.26
C GLY A 71 12.13 1.54 -0.66
N LEU A 72 10.86 1.65 -0.27
CA LEU A 72 10.09 0.46 0.11
C LEU A 72 10.03 -0.53 -1.05
N ARG A 73 10.13 -1.82 -0.72
CA ARG A 73 10.09 -2.89 -1.72
C ARG A 73 8.68 -3.21 -2.15
N TYR A 74 7.75 -3.15 -1.21
CA TYR A 74 6.33 -3.38 -1.40
C TYR A 74 5.56 -2.86 -0.18
N ALA A 75 4.24 -2.74 -0.27
CA ALA A 75 3.40 -2.35 0.86
C ALA A 75 2.02 -3.04 0.83
N SER A 76 1.29 -2.94 1.93
CA SER A 76 -0.05 -3.52 2.11
C SER A 76 -1.02 -2.45 2.61
N ASP A 77 -1.11 -1.34 1.87
CA ASP A 77 -1.76 -0.10 2.32
C ASP A 77 -3.17 0.07 1.79
N THR A 78 -3.67 -0.92 1.05
CA THR A 78 -5.01 -0.90 0.45
C THR A 78 -5.83 -2.15 0.77
N ARG A 79 -7.16 -2.00 0.70
CA ARG A 79 -8.08 -3.12 0.43
C ARG A 79 -8.15 -3.35 -1.08
N GLY A 80 -8.20 -4.60 -1.52
CA GLY A 80 -8.19 -4.92 -2.94
C GLY A 80 -8.50 -6.37 -3.24
N THR A 81 -8.07 -6.83 -4.40
CA THR A 81 -8.39 -8.17 -4.92
C THR A 81 -7.16 -8.95 -5.37
N HIS A 82 -6.08 -8.27 -5.76
CA HIS A 82 -4.83 -8.90 -6.20
C HIS A 82 -3.67 -7.90 -6.14
N PRO A 83 -2.40 -8.35 -6.09
CA PRO A 83 -1.24 -7.47 -6.15
C PRO A 83 -1.20 -6.58 -7.41
N PHE A 84 -0.77 -5.33 -7.26
CA PHE A 84 -0.80 -4.35 -8.35
C PHE A 84 0.22 -3.21 -8.15
N LEU A 85 0.45 -2.42 -9.21
CA LEU A 85 1.17 -1.15 -9.14
C LEU A 85 0.16 0.01 -9.05
N PRO A 86 0.21 0.83 -7.98
CA PRO A 86 -0.79 1.88 -7.78
C PRO A 86 -0.60 3.06 -8.75
N VAL A 87 -1.72 3.61 -9.20
CA VAL A 87 -1.79 4.85 -9.99
C VAL A 87 -2.72 5.82 -9.27
N TYR A 88 -2.18 6.95 -8.82
CA TYR A 88 -2.94 8.00 -8.15
C TYR A 88 -2.99 9.24 -9.04
N GLU A 89 -4.18 9.65 -9.48
CA GLU A 89 -4.37 10.84 -10.34
C GLU A 89 -3.46 10.88 -11.60
N GLY A 90 -3.18 9.72 -12.18
CA GLY A 90 -2.32 9.57 -13.36
C GLY A 90 -0.82 9.48 -13.06
N GLU A 91 -0.40 9.64 -11.82
CA GLU A 91 0.96 9.37 -11.35
C GLU A 91 1.10 7.87 -11.07
N LEU A 92 2.03 7.22 -11.78
CA LEU A 92 2.43 5.85 -11.47
C LEU A 92 3.34 5.87 -10.24
N LEU A 93 2.94 5.12 -9.23
CA LEU A 93 3.67 4.95 -7.98
C LEU A 93 4.46 3.62 -8.06
N GLY A 94 5.75 3.68 -7.77
CA GLY A 94 6.70 2.60 -8.06
C GLY A 94 6.74 1.47 -7.03
N VAL A 95 5.98 1.56 -5.93
CA VAL A 95 5.96 0.54 -4.88
C VAL A 95 4.75 -0.38 -5.07
N PRO A 96 4.96 -1.68 -5.36
CA PRO A 96 3.87 -2.65 -5.47
C PRO A 96 3.03 -2.74 -4.21
N GLN A 97 1.72 -2.81 -4.39
CA GLN A 97 0.76 -3.04 -3.32
C GLN A 97 0.36 -4.51 -3.33
N LEU A 98 0.47 -5.15 -2.17
CA LEU A 98 -0.11 -6.45 -1.85
C LEU A 98 -1.34 -6.14 -0.98
N PRO A 99 -2.49 -5.79 -1.59
CA PRO A 99 -3.65 -5.35 -0.84
C PRO A 99 -4.14 -6.47 0.07
N THR A 100 -4.74 -6.12 1.21
CA THR A 100 -5.58 -7.09 1.92
C THR A 100 -6.71 -7.48 0.97
N THR A 101 -6.84 -8.77 0.66
CA THR A 101 -7.82 -9.29 -0.30
C THR A 101 -9.00 -9.95 0.41
N LEU A 102 -8.71 -10.75 1.44
CA LEU A 102 -9.73 -11.38 2.26
C LEU A 102 -10.31 -10.38 3.27
N PRO A 103 -11.61 -10.43 3.58
CA PRO A 103 -12.18 -9.58 4.61
C PRO A 103 -11.57 -9.91 5.98
N THR A 104 -11.46 -8.94 6.86
CA THR A 104 -11.00 -9.18 8.24
C THR A 104 -12.12 -9.78 9.09
N PHE A 105 -11.80 -10.41 10.22
CA PHE A 105 -12.83 -10.81 11.18
C PHE A 105 -13.68 -9.61 11.65
N ALA A 106 -13.05 -8.45 11.82
CA ALA A 106 -13.74 -7.21 12.18
C ALA A 106 -14.82 -6.80 11.16
N GLU A 107 -14.53 -6.94 9.88
CA GLU A 107 -15.46 -6.63 8.78
C GLU A 107 -16.63 -7.61 8.75
N LEU A 108 -16.36 -8.90 8.95
CA LEU A 108 -17.37 -9.95 8.95
C LEU A 108 -18.29 -9.87 10.17
N LEU A 109 -17.73 -9.63 11.36
CA LEU A 109 -18.49 -9.62 12.62
C LEU A 109 -19.32 -8.35 12.83
N ARG A 110 -19.10 -7.31 12.02
CA ARG A 110 -19.97 -6.13 12.00
C ARG A 110 -21.22 -6.30 11.14
N GLN A 111 -21.37 -7.44 10.45
CA GLN A 111 -22.59 -7.73 9.72
C GLN A 111 -23.73 -8.11 10.69
N PRO A 112 -24.99 -7.71 10.41
CA PRO A 112 -26.12 -8.05 11.27
C PRO A 112 -26.26 -9.56 11.49
N GLY A 113 -26.26 -9.99 12.76
CA GLY A 113 -26.43 -11.40 13.13
C GLY A 113 -25.20 -12.29 12.97
N ALA A 114 -24.04 -11.74 12.57
CA ALA A 114 -22.82 -12.50 12.36
C ALA A 114 -22.28 -13.12 13.67
N ARG A 115 -21.89 -14.39 13.60
CA ARG A 115 -21.18 -15.09 14.68
C ARG A 115 -19.72 -15.35 14.28
N PRO A 116 -18.81 -15.51 15.25
CA PRO A 116 -17.41 -15.86 14.97
C PRO A 116 -17.24 -17.11 14.12
N ASP A 117 -18.06 -18.14 14.34
CA ASP A 117 -18.05 -19.36 13.52
C ASP A 117 -18.43 -19.09 12.06
N ASP A 118 -19.40 -18.22 11.82
CA ASP A 118 -19.81 -17.83 10.47
C ASP A 118 -18.68 -17.10 9.75
N ALA A 119 -17.90 -16.29 10.47
CA ALA A 119 -16.75 -15.59 9.91
C ALA A 119 -15.64 -16.56 9.48
N VAL A 120 -15.33 -17.58 10.29
CA VAL A 120 -14.38 -18.64 9.91
C VAL A 120 -14.88 -19.38 8.67
N GLY A 121 -16.13 -19.85 8.69
CA GLY A 121 -16.73 -20.55 7.55
C GLY A 121 -16.68 -19.73 6.26
N ARG A 122 -17.01 -18.44 6.36
CA ARG A 122 -16.96 -17.53 5.22
C ARG A 122 -15.56 -17.34 4.65
N LEU A 123 -14.54 -17.22 5.49
CA LEU A 123 -13.15 -17.11 5.04
C LEU A 123 -12.65 -18.39 4.37
N LEU A 124 -13.05 -19.56 4.87
CA LEU A 124 -12.75 -20.86 4.26
C LEU A 124 -13.45 -21.06 2.91
N GLU A 125 -14.61 -20.45 2.69
CA GLU A 125 -15.21 -20.40 1.35
C GLU A 125 -14.44 -19.47 0.42
N LEU A 126 -14.18 -18.24 0.86
CA LEU A 126 -13.57 -17.20 0.04
C LEU A 126 -12.18 -17.61 -0.47
N VAL A 127 -11.39 -18.28 0.36
CA VAL A 127 -10.02 -18.67 -0.03
C VAL A 127 -9.99 -19.56 -1.28
N ARG A 128 -11.06 -20.32 -1.55
CA ARG A 128 -11.17 -21.23 -2.71
C ARG A 128 -11.29 -20.50 -4.04
N TYR A 129 -11.68 -19.22 -4.01
CA TYR A 129 -11.92 -18.40 -5.20
C TYR A 129 -10.87 -17.30 -5.38
N GLY A 130 -9.76 -17.38 -4.65
CA GLY A 130 -8.68 -16.41 -4.75
C GLY A 130 -7.97 -16.42 -6.11
N PRO A 131 -7.29 -15.32 -6.46
CA PRO A 131 -6.48 -15.28 -7.67
C PRO A 131 -5.25 -16.19 -7.53
N ALA A 132 -4.69 -16.59 -8.67
CA ALA A 132 -3.44 -17.36 -8.72
C ALA A 132 -2.24 -16.59 -8.12
N THR A 133 -2.35 -15.27 -7.98
CA THR A 133 -1.35 -14.39 -7.36
C THR A 133 -1.37 -14.41 -5.83
N GLY A 134 -2.19 -15.27 -5.22
CA GLY A 134 -2.30 -15.41 -3.77
C GLY A 134 -3.30 -14.43 -3.13
N GLN A 135 -3.51 -14.61 -1.83
CA GLN A 135 -4.45 -13.82 -1.03
C GLN A 135 -3.77 -13.30 0.21
N VAL A 136 -4.20 -12.13 0.68
CA VAL A 136 -3.68 -11.48 1.87
C VAL A 136 -4.82 -11.32 2.87
N PHE A 137 -4.58 -11.81 4.09
CA PHE A 137 -5.44 -11.62 5.24
C PHE A 137 -4.72 -10.77 6.28
N SER A 138 -5.42 -9.76 6.81
CA SER A 138 -4.87 -8.86 7.83
C SER A 138 -5.57 -9.10 9.17
N LEU A 139 -4.77 -9.12 10.23
CA LEU A 139 -5.20 -9.35 11.60
C LEU A 139 -4.42 -8.46 12.56
N SER A 140 -4.90 -8.34 13.80
CA SER A 140 -4.25 -7.62 14.89
C SER A 140 -4.03 -8.56 16.07
N ALA A 141 -2.83 -8.52 16.65
CA ALA A 141 -2.53 -9.28 17.86
C ALA A 141 -3.48 -8.92 19.02
N GLU A 142 -3.97 -7.68 19.08
CA GLU A 142 -4.85 -7.20 20.16
C GLU A 142 -6.25 -7.84 20.12
N ARG A 143 -6.65 -8.44 19.00
CA ARG A 143 -7.97 -9.08 18.82
C ARG A 143 -7.81 -10.56 18.51
N GLU A 144 -7.19 -10.87 17.38
CA GLU A 144 -6.95 -12.23 16.90
C GLU A 144 -5.92 -12.99 17.73
N GLY A 145 -5.04 -12.30 18.46
CA GLY A 145 -4.12 -12.92 19.41
C GLY A 145 -4.69 -13.14 20.81
N LEU A 146 -5.90 -12.65 21.09
CA LEU A 146 -6.53 -12.73 22.40
C LEU A 146 -7.88 -13.45 22.32
N ALA A 147 -8.99 -12.72 22.41
CA ALA A 147 -10.33 -13.29 22.47
C ALA A 147 -10.69 -14.14 21.24
N TRP A 148 -10.03 -13.90 20.09
CA TRP A 148 -10.36 -14.56 18.83
C TRP A 148 -9.33 -15.64 18.42
N LEU A 149 -8.37 -15.94 19.29
CA LEU A 149 -7.32 -16.93 19.03
C LEU A 149 -7.87 -18.31 18.61
N PRO A 150 -8.91 -18.89 19.27
CA PRO A 150 -9.44 -20.19 18.86
C PRO A 150 -10.04 -20.19 17.43
N TYR A 151 -10.56 -19.05 16.98
CA TYR A 151 -11.10 -18.92 15.62
C TYR A 151 -9.97 -18.73 14.60
N LEU A 152 -8.91 -18.02 14.96
CA LEU A 152 -7.71 -17.91 14.14
C LEU A 152 -7.06 -19.29 13.94
N GLU A 153 -6.88 -20.07 15.02
CA GLU A 153 -6.30 -21.43 14.93
C GLU A 153 -7.09 -22.31 13.96
N ARG A 154 -8.42 -22.37 14.11
CA ARG A 154 -9.31 -23.11 13.21
C ARG A 154 -9.24 -22.62 11.77
N LEU A 155 -9.09 -21.31 11.57
CA LEU A 155 -8.94 -20.73 10.23
C LEU A 155 -7.62 -21.17 9.59
N LEU A 156 -6.50 -21.12 10.32
CA LEU A 156 -5.19 -21.55 9.85
C LEU A 156 -5.16 -23.06 9.53
N GLU A 157 -5.76 -23.89 10.39
CA GLU A 157 -5.93 -25.32 10.15
C GLU A 157 -6.79 -25.58 8.92
N GLY A 158 -7.91 -24.86 8.79
CA GLY A 158 -8.80 -24.96 7.65
C GLY A 158 -8.10 -24.58 6.35
N TRP A 159 -7.35 -23.48 6.30
CA TRP A 159 -6.56 -23.11 5.11
C TRP A 159 -5.55 -24.20 4.72
N ARG A 160 -4.83 -24.77 5.68
CA ARG A 160 -3.91 -25.89 5.42
C ARG A 160 -4.63 -27.12 4.89
N ALA A 161 -5.79 -27.46 5.45
CA ALA A 161 -6.62 -28.58 5.00
C ALA A 161 -7.17 -28.38 3.57
N LEU A 162 -7.29 -27.12 3.13
CA LEU A 162 -7.66 -26.76 1.75
C LEU A 162 -6.47 -26.73 0.79
N GLY A 163 -5.26 -27.08 1.26
CA GLY A 163 -4.04 -27.07 0.47
C GLY A 163 -3.42 -25.69 0.29
N CYS A 164 -3.84 -24.70 1.09
CA CYS A 164 -3.21 -23.39 1.06
C CYS A 164 -1.84 -23.45 1.76
N GLU A 165 -0.85 -22.84 1.12
CA GLU A 165 0.42 -22.53 1.75
C GLU A 165 0.32 -21.19 2.48
N LEU A 166 0.71 -21.15 3.75
CA LEU A 166 0.73 -19.93 4.55
C LEU A 166 2.12 -19.32 4.50
N VAL A 167 2.24 -18.16 3.86
CA VAL A 167 3.52 -17.49 3.60
C VAL A 167 3.52 -16.06 4.13
N SER A 168 4.70 -15.50 4.35
CA SER A 168 4.84 -14.07 4.66
C SER A 168 4.53 -13.20 3.43
N LEU A 169 4.24 -11.92 3.65
CA LEU A 169 4.09 -10.95 2.55
C LEU A 169 5.36 -10.85 1.70
N ARG A 170 6.55 -11.07 2.29
CA ARG A 170 7.82 -11.10 1.57
C ARG A 170 7.83 -12.20 0.54
N GLN A 171 7.55 -13.43 0.98
CA GLN A 171 7.55 -14.61 0.13
C GLN A 171 6.48 -14.49 -0.95
N LEU A 172 5.31 -13.94 -0.60
CA LEU A 172 4.28 -13.62 -1.58
C LEU A 172 4.84 -12.65 -2.63
N CYS A 173 5.43 -11.53 -2.21
CA CYS A 173 6.02 -10.53 -3.11
C CYS A 173 7.13 -11.09 -4.01
N GLU A 174 7.99 -11.96 -3.46
CA GLU A 174 9.08 -12.63 -4.18
C GLU A 174 8.57 -13.66 -5.20
N SER A 175 7.38 -14.23 -4.98
CA SER A 175 6.75 -15.17 -5.93
C SER A 175 6.14 -14.50 -7.17
N LEU A 176 5.94 -13.18 -7.13
CA LEU A 176 5.27 -12.43 -8.19
C LEU A 176 6.23 -12.07 -9.33
N ASP A 177 5.71 -12.01 -10.55
CA ASP A 177 6.38 -11.36 -11.68
C ASP A 177 6.04 -9.87 -11.66
N HIS A 178 6.95 -9.06 -11.09
CA HIS A 178 6.75 -7.62 -10.91
C HIS A 178 6.52 -6.88 -12.24
N ALA A 179 7.07 -7.38 -13.35
CA ALA A 179 6.88 -6.78 -14.66
C ALA A 179 5.46 -7.00 -15.23
N LYS A 180 4.73 -8.00 -14.70
CA LYS A 180 3.36 -8.33 -15.09
C LYS A 180 2.30 -7.77 -14.15
N LEU A 181 2.69 -7.07 -13.09
CA LEU A 181 1.72 -6.46 -12.18
C LEU A 181 0.82 -5.47 -12.95
N PRO A 182 -0.51 -5.59 -12.83
CA PRO A 182 -1.41 -4.63 -13.45
C PRO A 182 -1.22 -3.27 -12.78
N ARG A 183 -1.37 -2.22 -13.56
CA ARG A 183 -1.44 -0.86 -13.02
C ARG A 183 -2.89 -0.61 -12.67
N CYS A 184 -3.20 -0.31 -11.42
CA CYS A 184 -4.58 -0.05 -10.99
C CYS A 184 -4.69 1.34 -10.41
N LEU A 185 -5.82 2.01 -10.68
CA LEU A 185 -6.15 3.23 -9.99
C LEU A 185 -6.25 2.97 -8.48
N VAL A 186 -5.86 3.93 -7.66
CA VAL A 186 -6.16 3.93 -6.23
C VAL A 186 -7.02 5.14 -5.87
N GLY A 187 -7.89 4.96 -4.88
CA GLY A 187 -8.74 6.03 -4.36
C GLY A 187 -9.42 5.62 -3.07
N ASP A 188 -10.04 6.59 -2.41
CA ASP A 188 -10.75 6.35 -1.15
C ASP A 188 -12.14 5.74 -1.40
N GLY A 189 -12.49 4.74 -0.58
CA GLY A 189 -13.82 4.15 -0.57
C GLY A 189 -14.07 3.36 0.71
N THR A 190 -15.22 2.68 0.79
CA THR A 190 -15.61 1.87 1.94
C THR A 190 -15.84 0.42 1.54
N VAL A 191 -15.72 -0.47 2.53
CA VAL A 191 -16.09 -1.89 2.40
C VAL A 191 -17.12 -2.23 3.47
N PRO A 192 -17.98 -3.24 3.27
CA PRO A 192 -18.93 -3.67 4.28
C PRO A 192 -18.25 -3.95 5.63
N GLY A 193 -18.83 -3.46 6.72
CA GLY A 193 -18.27 -3.59 8.08
C GLY A 193 -17.22 -2.53 8.45
N ARG A 194 -16.90 -1.57 7.58
CA ARG A 194 -16.01 -0.44 7.90
C ARG A 194 -16.75 0.88 7.74
N GLU A 195 -16.64 1.73 8.76
CA GLU A 195 -17.29 3.04 8.78
C GLU A 195 -16.42 4.13 8.15
N ALA A 196 -15.10 4.07 8.39
CA ALA A 196 -14.16 5.03 7.84
C ALA A 196 -13.75 4.64 6.41
N PRO A 197 -13.66 5.60 5.47
CA PRO A 197 -13.08 5.37 4.16
C PRO A 197 -11.63 4.91 4.25
N MET A 198 -11.18 4.15 3.27
CA MET A 198 -9.82 3.66 3.18
C MET A 198 -9.39 3.57 1.72
N ALA A 199 -8.10 3.43 1.49
CA ALA A 199 -7.55 3.26 0.16
C ALA A 199 -7.98 1.91 -0.42
N LEU A 200 -8.60 1.96 -1.60
CA LEU A 200 -9.05 0.80 -2.35
C LEU A 200 -8.28 0.66 -3.66
N GLN A 201 -8.00 -0.58 -4.03
CA GLN A 201 -7.65 -0.93 -5.40
C GLN A 201 -8.85 -0.68 -6.32
N GLY A 202 -8.68 0.19 -7.29
CA GLY A 202 -9.65 0.51 -8.32
C GLY A 202 -9.46 -0.31 -9.59
N LYS A 203 -10.15 0.11 -10.66
CA LYS A 203 -10.03 -0.50 -11.99
C LYS A 203 -8.60 -0.39 -12.55
N PRO A 204 -8.21 -1.28 -13.46
CA PRO A 204 -6.96 -1.13 -14.18
C PRO A 204 -6.85 0.22 -14.88
N TYR A 205 -5.66 0.80 -14.84
CA TYR A 205 -5.31 2.04 -15.50
C TYR A 205 -4.97 1.75 -16.97
N LEU A 206 -5.75 2.33 -17.88
CA LEU A 206 -5.58 2.24 -19.34
C LEU A 206 -5.83 0.86 -19.98
N ASP A 207 -6.38 -0.14 -19.27
CA ASP A 207 -6.91 -1.34 -19.94
C ASP A 207 -8.09 -0.94 -20.83
N GLY A 208 -7.86 -0.99 -22.15
CA GLY A 208 -8.77 -0.52 -23.21
C GLY A 208 -8.25 0.66 -24.03
N ALA A 209 -7.18 1.36 -23.61
CA ALA A 209 -6.57 2.44 -24.41
C ALA A 209 -5.59 1.89 -25.45
N ALA A 210 -4.91 0.77 -25.16
CA ALA A 210 -4.00 0.13 -26.11
C ALA A 210 -4.72 -0.40 -27.37
N GLU A 211 -5.98 -0.83 -27.26
CA GLU A 211 -6.79 -1.26 -28.42
C GLU A 211 -7.36 -0.08 -29.23
N ARG A 212 -7.42 1.14 -28.68
CA ARG A 212 -8.04 2.30 -29.34
C ARG A 212 -7.06 3.34 -29.87
N VAL A 213 -5.77 3.23 -29.56
CA VAL A 213 -4.75 4.11 -30.16
C VAL A 213 -4.11 3.39 -31.35
N MET A 214 -4.91 3.20 -32.40
CA MET A 214 -4.37 3.13 -33.76
C MET A 214 -3.78 4.52 -34.05
N LEU A 215 -2.50 4.72 -33.74
CA LEU A 215 -1.77 5.88 -34.23
C LEU A 215 -1.92 5.91 -35.76
N PRO A 216 -2.50 6.96 -36.36
CA PRO A 216 -2.56 7.04 -37.81
C PRO A 216 -1.13 6.97 -38.35
N ASP A 217 -0.95 6.11 -39.36
CA ASP A 217 0.31 5.80 -40.02
C ASP A 217 1.08 7.10 -40.32
N ARG A 218 2.24 7.29 -39.67
CA ARG A 218 3.10 8.47 -39.83
C ARG A 218 3.80 8.54 -41.19
N ARG A 219 3.29 7.85 -42.21
CA ARG A 219 3.76 7.91 -43.61
C ARG A 219 2.94 8.85 -44.50
N ALA A 220 1.95 9.57 -43.96
CA ALA A 220 1.33 10.69 -44.67
C ALA A 220 2.19 11.96 -44.58
N ARG A 221 3.00 12.15 -45.63
CA ARG A 221 3.78 13.34 -46.01
C ARG A 221 3.28 14.66 -45.40
N LEU A 222 4.02 15.20 -44.44
CA LEU A 222 4.00 16.64 -44.15
C LEU A 222 5.08 17.32 -44.99
N ARG A 223 4.65 18.11 -45.99
CA ARG A 223 5.50 19.10 -46.65
C ARG A 223 5.94 20.14 -45.60
N PRO A 224 7.16 20.68 -45.65
CA PRO A 224 7.57 21.69 -44.69
C PRO A 224 6.83 23.00 -45.00
N ALA A 225 5.97 23.44 -44.08
CA ALA A 225 5.60 24.84 -44.00
C ALA A 225 6.72 25.58 -43.25
N SER A 226 7.37 26.48 -43.98
CA SER A 226 8.31 27.49 -43.49
C SER A 226 7.82 28.16 -42.20
N GLY A 227 8.73 28.39 -41.24
CA GLY A 227 8.61 29.57 -40.36
C GLY A 227 8.66 29.44 -38.84
N TYR A 228 9.09 28.32 -38.24
CA TYR A 228 9.27 28.27 -36.78
C TYR A 228 10.69 27.96 -36.34
N THR A 229 11.36 28.99 -35.81
CA THR A 229 12.64 28.89 -35.10
C THR A 229 12.38 28.46 -33.66
N LEU A 230 12.88 27.29 -33.25
CA LEU A 230 12.89 26.87 -31.85
C LEU A 230 13.86 27.76 -31.04
N PRO A 231 13.49 28.28 -29.86
CA PRO A 231 14.46 28.93 -28.99
C PRO A 231 15.46 27.90 -28.45
N ARG A 232 16.74 28.29 -28.45
CA ARG A 232 17.90 27.52 -27.98
C ARG A 232 17.67 26.97 -26.56
N ARG A 233 18.08 25.71 -26.35
CA ARG A 233 18.27 25.10 -25.03
C ARG A 233 19.19 25.96 -24.19
N VAL A 234 18.76 26.28 -22.97
CA VAL A 234 19.66 26.72 -21.90
C VAL A 234 20.03 25.45 -21.14
N ASP A 235 21.24 24.96 -21.38
CA ASP A 235 21.84 23.87 -20.61
C ASP A 235 22.31 24.45 -19.27
N GLU A 236 21.52 24.29 -18.21
CA GLU A 236 22.01 24.49 -16.85
C GLU A 236 21.53 23.35 -15.93
N PRO A 237 22.44 22.54 -15.37
CA PRO A 237 22.06 21.43 -14.51
C PRO A 237 21.60 21.93 -13.13
N TYR A 238 20.40 21.49 -12.74
CA TYR A 238 19.83 21.71 -11.41
C TYR A 238 20.77 21.21 -10.30
N ARG A 239 21.16 22.12 -9.38
CA ARG A 239 21.87 21.79 -8.14
C ARG A 239 20.91 21.91 -6.95
N PRO A 240 20.67 20.85 -6.16
CA PRO A 240 19.87 20.94 -4.95
C PRO A 240 20.63 21.73 -3.86
N ARG A 241 19.92 22.59 -3.12
CA ARG A 241 20.47 23.28 -1.94
C ARG A 241 20.41 22.36 -0.72
N PRO A 242 21.46 22.29 0.13
CA PRO A 242 21.41 21.54 1.38
C PRO A 242 20.45 22.21 2.39
N PHE A 243 19.68 21.38 3.09
CA PHE A 243 18.81 21.79 4.20
C PHE A 243 19.67 22.30 5.36
N ALA A 244 19.39 23.51 5.84
CA ALA A 244 20.04 24.06 7.02
C ALA A 244 19.52 23.36 8.29
N SER A 245 20.46 22.87 9.11
CA SER A 245 20.23 22.38 10.46
C SER A 245 19.71 23.51 11.36
N LEU A 246 18.49 23.37 11.87
CA LEU A 246 18.00 24.20 12.98
C LEU A 246 18.63 23.67 14.28
N ALA A 247 19.73 24.29 14.69
CA ALA A 247 20.25 24.16 16.05
C ALA A 247 19.30 24.89 17.02
N ARG A 248 18.94 24.18 18.10
CA ARG A 248 18.23 24.72 19.25
C ARG A 248 19.05 25.84 19.90
N THR A 249 18.42 26.97 20.19
CA THR A 249 18.90 27.92 21.19
C THR A 249 18.02 27.74 22.43
N ASP A 250 18.58 27.08 23.45
CA ASP A 250 18.06 27.15 24.81
C ASP A 250 18.40 28.54 25.37
N SER A 251 17.37 29.28 25.78
CA SER A 251 17.49 30.50 26.57
C SER A 251 16.64 30.30 27.82
N ASP A 252 17.32 29.99 28.92
CA ASP A 252 16.78 29.96 30.29
C ASP A 252 16.95 31.37 30.89
N PRO A 253 15.93 31.95 31.55
CA PRO A 253 16.16 32.99 32.54
C PRO A 253 15.77 32.47 33.93
N GLY A 254 16.62 32.80 34.91
CA GLY A 254 16.50 32.39 36.31
C GLY A 254 15.32 32.96 37.09
#